data_AF-A0A6J2CSP0-F1
#
_entry.id   AF-A0A6J2CSP0-F1
#
_cell.length_a   1.000
_cell.length_b   1.000
_cell.length_c   1.000
_cell.angle_alpha   90.00
_cell.angle_beta   90.00
_cell.angle_gamma   90.00
#
_symmetry.space_group_name_H-M   'P 1'
#
loop_
_entity.id
_entity.type
_entity.pdbx_description
1 polymer ?
#
loop_
_entity_poly.entity_id
_entity_poly.type
_entity_poly.pdbx_seq_one_letter_code
_entity_poly.pdbx_strand_id
1 'polypeptide(L)'
;MSGSDRLPDYPLHSDLVRRLTSALDARDEERVSHLICTEVGHVDAVIELANDDWMKDPSAQLPASVLTGNRNDLKPLMNRFFQDANAVFEIKKDEMEWQVKSLATFGLSGLWTLEYKRELTTPLCIAAARGHTACVRHLLSRGADPDASPSGQGALHEACLGGHTACAQLLLQHGADPDLLSAEGLTPLHLCRTAASLGCAQALLEHGASVHRASGAGRDTPLHVAAQRGLDEHARLYLRCGARVDARNGRGETPLSAACGPARRPDEHARCLRLCALLLRRGAAADARDEDESSPLHKACGRACPELARLLLRHGADAGALDYGGASPLARALQTAACAPEAAPQRTVQALLNHGSPTVWPDAFPKVLKICAPAPMVIETLFNAYPQLRVSESWRQMIPEEVSQMHQAFYQSFFALAHTPRCLQHLCRCAIRKLFGKKCFHLVPLLPLPKSLQNYLLLEPEGVLH
;
A
#
# COMPACT_ATOMS: atom_id res chain seq x y z
N MET A 1 -25.68 -17.58 24.00
CA MET A 1 -26.74 -16.59 23.71
C MET A 1 -26.09 -15.21 23.75
N SER A 2 -25.71 -14.63 22.61
CA SER A 2 -25.16 -13.28 22.59
C SER A 2 -25.45 -12.57 21.25
N GLY A 3 -26.31 -11.56 21.30
CA GLY A 3 -26.20 -10.36 20.47
C GLY A 3 -27.05 -10.23 19.20
N SER A 4 -27.42 -11.30 18.49
CA SER A 4 -27.93 -11.17 17.11
C SER A 4 -29.43 -10.87 16.94
N ASP A 5 -30.23 -10.83 18.01
CA ASP A 5 -31.70 -10.74 17.93
C ASP A 5 -32.30 -9.36 18.33
N ARG A 6 -31.52 -8.27 18.32
CA ARG A 6 -32.12 -6.93 18.40
C ARG A 6 -32.55 -6.48 17.01
N LEU A 7 -33.86 -6.42 16.77
CA LEU A 7 -34.43 -5.75 15.62
C LEU A 7 -34.03 -4.26 15.66
N PRO A 8 -33.60 -3.66 14.54
CA PRO A 8 -33.28 -2.23 14.48
C PRO A 8 -34.54 -1.40 14.73
N ASP A 9 -34.39 -0.29 15.43
CA ASP A 9 -35.49 0.65 15.70
C ASP A 9 -36.03 1.25 14.41
N TYR A 10 -35.15 1.45 13.43
CA TYR A 10 -35.50 1.92 12.08
C TYR A 10 -34.97 0.94 11.03
N PRO A 11 -35.81 0.00 10.54
CA PRO A 11 -35.42 -0.92 9.47
C PRO A 11 -35.29 -0.18 8.13
N LEU A 12 -34.62 -0.83 7.17
CA LEU A 12 -34.31 -0.30 5.84
C LEU A 12 -35.51 0.34 5.11
N HIS A 13 -36.69 -0.25 5.27
CA HIS A 13 -37.91 0.17 4.59
C HIS A 13 -38.65 1.33 5.26
N SER A 14 -38.14 1.84 6.39
CA SER A 14 -38.79 2.95 7.09
C SER A 14 -38.70 4.24 6.28
N ASP A 15 -39.77 5.06 6.36
CA ASP A 15 -39.83 6.35 5.66
C ASP A 15 -38.72 7.31 6.11
N LEU A 16 -38.27 7.20 7.37
CA LEU A 16 -37.14 7.94 7.89
C LEU A 16 -35.84 7.53 7.21
N VAL A 17 -35.55 6.23 7.10
CA VAL A 17 -34.34 5.73 6.42
C VAL A 17 -34.33 6.14 4.96
N ARG A 18 -35.44 6.01 4.21
CA ARG A 18 -35.48 6.43 2.79
C ARG A 18 -35.23 7.93 2.60
N ARG A 19 -35.77 8.77 3.49
CA ARG A 19 -35.56 10.23 3.46
C ARG A 19 -34.14 10.60 3.88
N LEU A 20 -33.58 9.87 4.84
CA LEU A 20 -32.20 10.04 5.28
C LEU A 20 -31.22 9.61 4.17
N THR A 21 -31.40 8.43 3.57
CA THR A 21 -30.57 7.96 2.45
C THR A 21 -30.62 8.93 1.27
N SER A 22 -31.82 9.40 0.87
CA SER A 22 -31.91 10.37 -0.23
C SER A 22 -31.23 11.72 0.09
N ALA A 23 -31.28 12.19 1.34
CA ALA A 23 -30.56 13.38 1.78
C ALA A 23 -29.02 13.14 1.84
N LEU A 24 -28.60 11.95 2.27
CA LEU A 24 -27.19 11.55 2.29
C LEU A 24 -26.60 11.44 0.88
N ASP A 25 -27.38 10.92 -0.09
CA ASP A 25 -27.02 10.82 -1.51
C ASP A 25 -26.96 12.21 -2.18
N ALA A 26 -27.90 13.09 -1.85
CA ALA A 26 -27.94 14.47 -2.33
C ALA A 26 -26.87 15.37 -1.69
N ARG A 27 -26.14 14.88 -0.68
CA ARG A 27 -25.23 15.67 0.18
C ARG A 27 -25.90 16.90 0.79
N ASP A 28 -27.19 16.80 1.10
CA ASP A 28 -27.99 17.88 1.70
C ASP A 28 -27.83 17.85 3.23
N GLU A 29 -26.80 18.54 3.72
CA GLU A 29 -26.39 18.55 5.13
C GLU A 29 -27.48 19.09 6.08
N GLU A 30 -28.22 20.12 5.65
CA GLU A 30 -29.29 20.71 6.48
C GLU A 30 -30.44 19.74 6.67
N ARG A 31 -30.80 19.01 5.60
CA ARG A 31 -31.87 18.03 5.64
C ARG A 31 -31.51 16.82 6.48
N VAL A 32 -30.26 16.34 6.42
CA VAL A 32 -29.76 15.27 7.30
C VAL A 32 -29.79 15.71 8.76
N SER A 33 -29.32 16.92 9.05
CA SER A 33 -29.34 17.51 10.39
C SER A 33 -30.77 17.61 10.96
N HIS A 34 -31.70 18.12 10.14
CA HIS A 34 -33.10 18.26 10.52
C HIS A 34 -33.74 16.90 10.83
N LEU A 35 -33.57 15.89 9.96
CA LEU A 35 -34.13 14.55 10.16
C LEU A 35 -33.59 13.89 11.44
N ILE A 36 -32.27 13.98 11.69
CA ILE A 36 -31.64 13.40 12.87
C ILE A 36 -32.12 14.08 14.17
N CYS A 37 -32.25 15.41 14.18
CA CYS A 37 -32.58 16.15 15.39
C CYS A 37 -34.08 16.16 15.74
N THR A 38 -34.96 15.96 14.75
CA THR A 38 -36.42 16.11 14.92
C THR A 38 -37.20 14.79 14.88
N GLU A 39 -36.82 13.84 14.02
CA GLU A 39 -37.64 12.65 13.75
C GLU A 39 -37.13 11.37 14.41
N VAL A 40 -35.86 11.34 14.87
CA VAL A 40 -35.32 10.19 15.59
C VAL A 40 -35.80 10.22 17.05
N GLY A 41 -36.63 9.23 17.42
CA GLY A 41 -37.31 9.19 18.71
C GLY A 41 -36.40 8.81 19.89
N HIS A 42 -35.53 7.82 19.71
CA HIS A 42 -34.56 7.38 20.74
C HIS A 42 -33.14 7.80 20.34
N VAL A 43 -32.37 8.35 21.28
CA VAL A 43 -31.04 8.94 20.98
C VAL A 43 -30.04 7.86 20.53
N ASP A 44 -30.11 6.67 21.12
CA ASP A 44 -29.31 5.49 20.75
C ASP A 44 -30.02 4.57 19.74
N ALA A 45 -30.96 5.10 18.96
CA ALA A 45 -31.70 4.28 17.99
C ALA A 45 -30.76 3.57 17.00
N VAL A 46 -31.04 2.31 16.72
CA VAL A 46 -30.30 1.54 15.72
C VAL A 46 -30.98 1.67 14.36
N ILE A 47 -30.29 2.31 13.43
CA ILE A 47 -30.71 2.56 12.05
C ILE A 47 -30.04 1.54 11.14
N GLU A 48 -30.83 0.79 10.37
CA GLU A 48 -30.33 -0.13 9.35
C GLU A 48 -30.16 0.62 8.02
N LEU A 49 -28.91 0.70 7.53
CA LEU A 49 -28.58 1.23 6.20
C LEU A 49 -28.30 0.07 5.24
N ALA A 50 -28.66 0.23 3.95
CA ALA A 50 -28.38 -0.78 2.93
C ALA A 50 -26.89 -0.77 2.60
N ASN A 51 -26.31 -1.97 2.53
CA ASN A 51 -24.96 -2.20 2.04
C ASN A 51 -24.97 -2.16 0.49
N ASP A 52 -25.21 -0.99 -0.10
CA ASP A 52 -25.22 -0.85 -1.57
C ASP A 52 -23.80 -0.78 -2.16
N ASP A 53 -22.74 -0.71 -1.34
CA ASP A 53 -21.36 -0.53 -1.80
C ASP A 53 -20.73 -1.79 -2.44
N TRP A 54 -21.35 -2.98 -2.30
CA TRP A 54 -20.93 -4.16 -3.05
C TRP A 54 -21.62 -4.31 -4.42
N MET A 55 -22.64 -3.50 -4.71
CA MET A 55 -23.29 -3.39 -6.02
C MET A 55 -23.20 -1.95 -6.56
N LYS A 56 -22.00 -1.53 -6.97
CA LYS A 56 -21.93 -0.51 -8.02
C LYS A 56 -22.43 -1.15 -9.32
N ASP A 57 -23.62 -0.71 -9.71
CA ASP A 57 -24.44 -1.10 -10.87
C ASP A 57 -24.98 -2.54 -10.89
N PRO A 58 -26.19 -2.80 -10.35
CA PRO A 58 -27.04 -3.83 -10.89
C PRO A 58 -27.71 -3.26 -12.14
N SER A 59 -26.97 -3.19 -13.26
CA SER A 59 -27.61 -3.04 -14.58
C SER A 59 -28.47 -4.27 -14.95
N ALA A 60 -28.51 -5.29 -14.09
CA ALA A 60 -29.48 -6.37 -14.13
C ALA A 60 -30.41 -6.30 -12.90
N GLN A 61 -31.64 -5.82 -13.09
CA GLN A 61 -32.73 -6.10 -12.15
C GLN A 61 -32.99 -7.61 -12.18
N LEU A 62 -32.46 -8.34 -11.19
CA LEU A 62 -32.83 -9.75 -11.03
C LEU A 62 -34.30 -9.82 -10.57
N PRO A 63 -35.16 -10.57 -11.26
CA PRO A 63 -36.56 -10.71 -10.88
C PRO A 63 -36.71 -11.34 -9.48
N ALA A 64 -37.70 -10.87 -8.71
CA ALA A 64 -38.00 -11.35 -7.35
C ALA A 64 -38.20 -12.89 -7.24
N SER A 65 -38.44 -13.57 -8.36
CA SER A 65 -38.53 -15.03 -8.46
C SER A 65 -37.19 -15.76 -8.24
N VAL A 66 -36.05 -15.10 -8.48
CA VAL A 66 -34.71 -15.66 -8.18
C VAL A 66 -34.44 -15.66 -6.67
N LEU A 67 -34.87 -14.60 -5.98
CA LEU A 67 -34.71 -14.44 -4.53
C LEU A 67 -35.66 -15.34 -3.71
N THR A 68 -36.78 -15.77 -4.30
CA THR A 68 -37.81 -16.58 -3.62
C THR A 68 -37.71 -18.09 -3.88
N GLY A 69 -36.77 -18.53 -4.72
CA GLY A 69 -36.48 -19.96 -4.94
C GLY A 69 -37.59 -20.77 -5.63
N ASN A 70 -38.57 -20.10 -6.27
CA ASN A 70 -39.70 -20.79 -6.88
C ASN A 70 -39.35 -21.37 -8.26
N ARG A 71 -39.15 -22.70 -8.30
CA ARG A 71 -38.60 -23.44 -9.45
C ARG A 71 -39.43 -23.36 -10.74
N ASN A 72 -40.73 -23.05 -10.64
CA ASN A 72 -41.63 -23.00 -11.80
C ASN A 72 -41.56 -21.64 -12.53
N ASP A 73 -41.25 -20.56 -11.82
CA ASP A 73 -41.20 -19.19 -12.37
C ASP A 73 -39.82 -18.85 -12.98
N LEU A 74 -38.79 -19.63 -12.62
CA LEU A 74 -37.40 -19.48 -13.06
C LEU A 74 -37.16 -20.06 -14.47
N LYS A 75 -37.91 -21.10 -14.86
CA LYS A 75 -37.80 -21.77 -16.17
C LYS A 75 -37.98 -20.85 -17.38
N PRO A 76 -39.03 -20.00 -17.45
CA PRO A 76 -39.20 -19.11 -18.60
C PRO A 76 -38.17 -17.97 -18.66
N LEU A 77 -37.62 -17.55 -17.51
CA LEU A 77 -36.56 -16.53 -17.44
C LEU A 77 -35.18 -17.06 -17.89
N MET A 78 -34.83 -18.30 -17.51
CA MET A 78 -33.59 -18.96 -17.94
C MET A 78 -33.51 -19.10 -19.46
N ASN A 79 -34.60 -19.52 -20.12
CA ASN A 79 -34.66 -19.65 -21.58
C ASN A 79 -34.46 -18.32 -22.34
N ARG A 80 -34.69 -17.18 -21.67
CA ARG A 80 -34.60 -15.85 -22.29
C ARG A 80 -33.23 -15.19 -22.14
N PHE A 81 -32.49 -15.51 -21.06
CA PHE A 81 -31.24 -14.82 -20.71
C PHE A 81 -29.99 -15.70 -20.76
N PHE A 82 -30.09 -17.02 -20.62
CA PHE A 82 -28.94 -17.92 -20.56
C PHE A 82 -29.15 -19.13 -21.48
N GLN A 83 -28.50 -19.13 -22.65
CA GLN A 83 -28.65 -20.20 -23.65
C GLN A 83 -27.83 -21.47 -23.35
N ASP A 84 -26.93 -21.45 -22.36
CA ASP A 84 -26.13 -22.62 -21.99
C ASP A 84 -26.65 -23.31 -20.71
N ALA A 85 -27.43 -24.35 -20.93
CA ALA A 85 -28.20 -25.10 -19.93
C ALA A 85 -27.37 -26.11 -19.09
N ASN A 86 -26.17 -25.76 -18.63
CA ASN A 86 -25.30 -26.69 -17.89
C ASN A 86 -24.62 -26.10 -16.64
N ALA A 87 -25.29 -25.24 -15.90
CA ALA A 87 -24.91 -24.86 -14.54
C ALA A 87 -25.67 -25.74 -13.51
N VAL A 88 -24.94 -26.45 -12.65
CA VAL A 88 -25.53 -27.14 -11.49
C VAL A 88 -25.38 -26.22 -10.28
N PHE A 89 -26.50 -25.83 -9.68
CA PHE A 89 -26.55 -25.04 -8.46
C PHE A 89 -26.77 -25.97 -7.27
N GLU A 90 -25.85 -25.97 -6.32
CA GLU A 90 -25.97 -26.74 -5.08
C GLU A 90 -26.06 -25.75 -3.90
N ILE A 91 -27.18 -25.80 -3.16
CA ILE A 91 -27.38 -24.95 -1.98
C ILE A 91 -26.99 -25.78 -0.76
N LYS A 92 -25.92 -25.36 -0.07
CA LYS A 92 -25.48 -25.98 1.19
C LYS A 92 -25.44 -24.91 2.27
N LYS A 93 -26.29 -25.07 3.30
CA LYS A 93 -26.24 -24.35 4.58
C LYS A 93 -25.91 -22.84 4.47
N ASP A 94 -26.59 -22.12 3.57
CA ASP A 94 -26.49 -20.66 3.36
C ASP A 94 -25.45 -20.15 2.33
N GLU A 95 -24.82 -21.07 1.58
CA GLU A 95 -23.99 -20.75 0.42
C GLU A 95 -24.57 -21.36 -0.86
N MET A 96 -24.56 -20.59 -1.94
CA MET A 96 -24.97 -21.05 -3.28
C MET A 96 -23.71 -21.24 -4.13
N GLU A 97 -23.32 -22.51 -4.31
CA GLU A 97 -22.23 -22.90 -5.18
C GLU A 97 -22.78 -23.19 -6.58
N TRP A 98 -22.10 -22.70 -7.61
CA TRP A 98 -22.36 -23.15 -8.98
C TRP A 98 -21.09 -23.77 -9.56
N GLN A 99 -21.26 -24.94 -10.17
CA GLN A 99 -20.19 -25.67 -10.84
C GLN A 99 -20.50 -25.83 -12.33
N VAL A 100 -19.50 -25.54 -13.17
CA VAL A 100 -19.49 -25.95 -14.58
C VAL A 100 -18.90 -27.35 -14.66
N LYS A 101 -19.60 -28.30 -15.29
CA LYS A 101 -19.15 -29.70 -15.39
C LYS A 101 -17.90 -29.92 -16.26
N SER A 102 -17.41 -28.92 -16.99
CA SER A 102 -16.24 -29.04 -17.87
C SER A 102 -15.05 -28.25 -17.33
N LEU A 103 -14.05 -28.97 -16.83
CA LEU A 103 -12.82 -28.43 -16.24
C LEU A 103 -11.79 -27.92 -17.27
N ALA A 104 -12.18 -27.74 -18.54
CA ALA A 104 -11.23 -27.57 -19.64
C ALA A 104 -11.21 -26.17 -20.29
N THR A 105 -11.96 -25.17 -19.84
CA THR A 105 -11.89 -23.85 -20.52
C THR A 105 -12.04 -22.61 -19.64
N PHE A 106 -12.66 -22.68 -18.46
CA PHE A 106 -12.70 -21.52 -17.56
C PHE A 106 -12.57 -21.97 -16.11
N GLY A 107 -11.46 -21.58 -15.48
CA GLY A 107 -11.31 -21.69 -14.03
C GLY A 107 -12.24 -20.71 -13.32
N LEU A 108 -12.57 -21.07 -12.07
CA LEU A 108 -13.40 -20.38 -11.07
C LEU A 108 -14.83 -20.94 -10.95
N SER A 109 -14.96 -21.97 -10.12
CA SER A 109 -16.15 -22.14 -9.27
C SER A 109 -16.32 -20.89 -8.40
N GLY A 110 -17.43 -20.17 -8.53
CA GLY A 110 -17.72 -18.99 -7.71
C GLY A 110 -18.59 -19.36 -6.51
N LEU A 111 -18.20 -18.90 -5.32
CA LEU A 111 -19.01 -18.94 -4.09
C LEU A 111 -19.93 -17.71 -4.05
N TRP A 112 -21.23 -17.88 -3.83
CA TRP A 112 -22.13 -16.82 -3.41
C TRP A 112 -22.49 -17.03 -1.94
N THR A 113 -22.01 -16.15 -1.07
CA THR A 113 -22.50 -16.05 0.32
C THR A 113 -23.77 -15.19 0.31
N LEU A 114 -24.91 -15.76 0.69
CA LEU A 114 -26.21 -15.07 0.78
C LEU A 114 -26.37 -14.25 2.08
N GLU A 115 -25.32 -14.12 2.89
CA GLU A 115 -25.35 -13.33 4.13
C GLU A 115 -25.51 -11.84 3.83
N TYR A 116 -26.75 -11.35 3.95
CA TYR A 116 -27.03 -9.92 4.10
C TYR A 116 -26.40 -9.43 5.40
N LYS A 117 -25.19 -8.85 5.33
CA LYS A 117 -24.59 -8.14 6.47
C LYS A 117 -25.39 -6.86 6.71
N ARG A 118 -26.24 -6.89 7.73
CA ARG A 118 -26.99 -5.72 8.20
C ARG A 118 -26.01 -4.66 8.70
N GLU A 119 -25.92 -3.53 8.02
CA GLU A 119 -25.14 -2.39 8.53
C GLU A 119 -26.01 -1.58 9.50
N LEU A 120 -25.81 -1.84 10.79
CA LEU A 120 -26.49 -1.17 11.88
C LEU A 120 -25.68 0.05 12.32
N THR A 121 -26.27 1.24 12.28
CA THR A 121 -25.60 2.51 12.63
C THR A 121 -26.43 3.30 13.64
N THR A 122 -25.80 4.22 14.38
CA THR A 122 -26.52 5.16 15.25
C THR A 122 -26.60 6.54 14.60
N PRO A 123 -27.60 7.36 14.96
CA PRO A 123 -27.66 8.77 14.55
C PRO A 123 -26.38 9.54 14.89
N LEU A 124 -25.74 9.19 16.01
CA LEU A 124 -24.48 9.77 16.45
C LEU A 124 -23.33 9.41 15.50
N CYS A 125 -23.22 8.15 15.06
CA CYS A 125 -22.23 7.73 14.07
C CYS A 125 -22.41 8.47 12.73
N ILE A 126 -23.65 8.62 12.25
CA ILE A 126 -23.95 9.32 10.98
C ILE A 126 -23.54 10.80 11.08
N ALA A 127 -23.89 11.48 12.18
CA ALA A 127 -23.50 12.86 12.41
C ALA A 127 -21.97 13.02 12.52
N ALA A 128 -21.29 12.09 13.19
CA ALA A 128 -19.83 12.09 13.32
C ALA A 128 -19.11 11.83 11.99
N ALA A 129 -19.60 10.89 11.16
CA ALA A 129 -19.03 10.57 9.84
C ALA A 129 -19.06 11.76 8.87
N ARG A 130 -20.10 12.60 8.97
CA ARG A 130 -20.28 13.80 8.12
C ARG A 130 -19.71 15.09 8.73
N GLY A 131 -19.26 15.06 9.98
CA GLY A 131 -18.69 16.23 10.64
C GLY A 131 -19.72 17.22 11.17
N HIS A 132 -20.97 16.80 11.37
CA HIS A 132 -22.05 17.65 11.87
C HIS A 132 -21.95 17.87 13.37
N THR A 133 -21.01 18.73 13.78
CA THR A 133 -20.69 19.02 15.18
C THR A 133 -21.89 19.48 16.03
N ALA A 134 -22.81 20.26 15.44
CA ALA A 134 -24.02 20.72 16.13
C ALA A 134 -24.96 19.55 16.47
N CYS A 135 -25.15 18.61 15.53
CA CYS A 135 -25.95 17.40 15.74
C CYS A 135 -25.30 16.50 16.79
N VAL A 136 -23.98 16.29 16.71
CA VAL A 136 -23.23 15.51 17.70
C VAL A 136 -23.41 16.10 19.10
N ARG A 137 -23.25 17.41 19.25
CA ARG A 137 -23.46 18.11 20.53
C ARG A 137 -24.89 17.94 21.05
N HIS A 138 -25.89 18.10 20.18
CA HIS A 138 -27.29 17.94 20.56
C HIS A 138 -27.61 16.52 21.02
N LEU A 139 -27.15 15.51 20.28
CA LEU A 139 -27.35 14.09 20.63
C LEU A 139 -26.66 13.75 21.96
N LEU A 140 -25.41 14.16 22.16
CA LEU A 140 -24.68 13.96 23.42
C LEU A 140 -25.36 14.66 24.60
N SER A 141 -25.90 15.87 24.40
CA SER A 141 -26.64 16.59 25.44
C SER A 141 -27.95 15.91 25.86
N ARG A 142 -28.50 15.05 24.99
CA ARG A 142 -29.67 14.21 25.29
C ARG A 142 -29.32 12.84 25.87
N GLY A 143 -28.04 12.60 26.17
CA GLY A 143 -27.58 11.37 26.80
C GLY A 143 -27.27 10.24 25.82
N ALA A 144 -26.92 10.55 24.57
CA ALA A 144 -26.39 9.54 23.64
C ALA A 144 -25.16 8.85 24.25
N ASP A 145 -25.09 7.53 24.15
CA ASP A 145 -23.89 6.79 24.53
C ASP A 145 -22.78 7.01 23.47
N PRO A 146 -21.65 7.66 23.81
CA PRO A 146 -20.57 7.92 22.85
C PRO A 146 -19.87 6.64 22.35
N ASP A 147 -19.93 5.54 23.11
CA ASP A 147 -19.27 4.27 22.80
C ASP A 147 -20.22 3.26 22.10
N ALA A 148 -21.46 3.65 21.82
CA ALA A 148 -22.43 2.81 21.12
C ALA A 148 -21.93 2.45 19.70
N SER A 149 -21.66 1.16 19.48
CA SER A 149 -21.14 0.62 18.21
C SER A 149 -21.95 -0.59 17.71
N PRO A 150 -23.17 -0.40 17.17
CA PRO A 150 -24.03 -1.51 16.75
C PRO A 150 -23.49 -2.33 15.56
N SER A 151 -22.74 -1.73 14.63
CA SER A 151 -21.97 -2.43 13.57
C SER A 151 -20.54 -2.77 13.99
N GLY A 152 -20.17 -2.48 15.24
CA GLY A 152 -18.78 -2.51 15.70
C GLY A 152 -17.94 -1.33 15.22
N GLN A 153 -18.51 -0.29 14.60
CA GLN A 153 -17.85 1.00 14.42
C GLN A 153 -18.61 2.09 15.20
N GLY A 154 -17.93 2.70 16.17
CA GLY A 154 -18.48 3.77 17.01
C GLY A 154 -18.32 5.17 16.40
N ALA A 155 -18.98 6.18 16.97
CA ALA A 155 -18.97 7.54 16.44
C ALA A 155 -17.56 8.16 16.38
N LEU A 156 -16.70 7.82 17.35
CA LEU A 156 -15.31 8.29 17.38
C LEU A 156 -14.48 7.73 16.21
N HIS A 157 -14.75 6.49 15.80
CA HIS A 157 -14.10 5.87 14.64
C HIS A 157 -14.43 6.63 13.35
N GLU A 158 -15.70 6.94 13.15
CA GLU A 158 -16.20 7.69 11.99
C GLU A 158 -15.64 9.12 11.92
N ALA A 159 -15.61 9.82 13.06
CA ALA A 159 -15.01 11.15 13.13
C ALA A 159 -13.51 11.12 12.76
N CYS A 160 -12.77 10.09 13.18
CA CYS A 160 -11.35 9.94 12.86
C CYS A 160 -11.10 9.57 11.40
N LEU A 161 -11.98 8.72 10.82
CA LEU A 161 -11.93 8.34 9.40
C LEU A 161 -12.20 9.54 8.50
N GLY A 162 -13.21 10.36 8.84
CA GLY A 162 -13.57 11.59 8.13
C GLY A 162 -12.61 12.77 8.37
N GLY A 163 -11.79 12.72 9.43
CA GLY A 163 -10.90 13.81 9.83
C GLY A 163 -11.62 14.99 10.50
N HIS A 164 -12.77 14.73 11.12
CA HIS A 164 -13.62 15.74 11.76
C HIS A 164 -13.17 16.01 13.20
N THR A 165 -12.18 16.88 13.34
CA THR A 165 -11.49 17.18 14.61
C THR A 165 -12.45 17.65 15.72
N ALA A 166 -13.38 18.54 15.39
CA ALA A 166 -14.33 19.08 16.35
C ALA A 166 -15.34 18.03 16.84
N CYS A 167 -15.76 17.09 15.99
CA CYS A 167 -16.59 15.96 16.42
C CYS A 167 -15.81 15.03 17.35
N ALA A 168 -14.56 14.68 17.00
CA ALA A 168 -13.72 13.82 17.83
C ALA A 168 -13.46 14.44 19.21
N GLN A 169 -13.17 15.74 19.29
CA GLN A 169 -12.99 16.45 20.57
C GLN A 169 -14.26 16.44 21.43
N LEU A 170 -15.44 16.68 20.83
CA LEU A 170 -16.70 16.65 21.57
C LEU A 170 -17.01 15.25 22.12
N LEU A 171 -16.79 14.20 21.32
CA LEU A 171 -16.99 12.82 21.76
C LEU A 171 -16.07 12.46 22.93
N LEU A 172 -14.78 12.82 22.85
CA LEU A 172 -13.81 12.58 23.91
C LEU A 172 -14.11 13.36 25.20
N GLN A 173 -14.60 14.60 25.09
CA GLN A 173 -15.03 15.40 26.24
C GLN A 173 -16.24 14.80 26.96
N HIS A 174 -17.10 14.09 26.23
CA HIS A 174 -18.26 13.37 26.77
C HIS A 174 -17.94 11.94 27.23
N GLY A 175 -16.65 11.57 27.30
CA GLY A 175 -16.21 10.31 27.91
C GLY A 175 -16.10 9.12 26.95
N ALA A 176 -16.06 9.36 25.63
CA ALA A 176 -15.77 8.29 24.65
C ALA A 176 -14.42 7.62 24.95
N ASP A 177 -14.36 6.29 24.89
CA ASP A 177 -13.12 5.55 25.06
C ASP A 177 -12.18 5.75 23.84
N PRO A 178 -11.01 6.40 24.03
CA PRO A 178 -10.07 6.67 22.94
C PRO A 178 -9.42 5.40 22.36
N ASP A 179 -9.45 4.28 23.07
CA ASP A 179 -8.85 2.99 22.71
C ASP A 179 -9.91 1.94 22.30
N LEU A 180 -11.19 2.34 22.17
CA LEU A 180 -12.28 1.45 21.76
C LEU A 180 -11.93 0.74 20.45
N LEU A 181 -12.17 -0.57 20.37
CA LEU A 181 -11.83 -1.36 19.18
C LEU A 181 -13.01 -1.45 18.22
N SER A 182 -12.73 -1.25 16.93
CA SER A 182 -13.70 -1.52 15.87
C SER A 182 -13.96 -3.02 15.68
N ALA A 183 -14.93 -3.38 14.84
CA ALA A 183 -15.18 -4.76 14.40
C ALA A 183 -13.94 -5.44 13.80
N GLU A 184 -13.09 -4.67 13.12
CA GLU A 184 -11.82 -5.12 12.55
C GLU A 184 -10.64 -5.10 13.56
N GLY A 185 -10.94 -4.74 14.81
CA GLY A 185 -9.96 -4.57 15.88
C GLY A 185 -9.06 -3.35 15.69
N LEU A 186 -9.56 -2.29 15.04
CA LEU A 186 -8.81 -1.04 14.85
C LEU A 186 -9.15 -0.06 15.97
N THR A 187 -8.16 0.61 16.56
CA THR A 187 -8.42 1.77 17.43
C THR A 187 -8.68 3.03 16.59
N PRO A 188 -9.33 4.08 17.13
CA PRO A 188 -9.55 5.35 16.43
C PRO A 188 -8.26 5.95 15.82
N LEU A 189 -7.12 5.81 16.51
CA LEU A 189 -5.80 6.24 16.01
C LEU A 189 -5.38 5.53 14.71
N HIS A 190 -5.78 4.28 14.48
CA HIS A 190 -5.51 3.55 13.23
C HIS A 190 -6.36 4.04 12.05
N LEU A 191 -7.48 4.74 12.33
CA LEU A 191 -8.36 5.29 11.31
C LEU A 191 -7.95 6.69 10.84
N CYS A 192 -7.03 7.34 11.56
CA CYS A 192 -6.39 8.60 11.14
C CYS A 192 -5.45 8.40 9.93
N ARG A 193 -6.04 8.21 8.74
CA ARG A 193 -5.34 7.83 7.49
C ARG A 193 -5.12 8.99 6.52
N THR A 194 -5.61 10.18 6.85
CA THR A 194 -5.55 11.37 5.99
C THR A 194 -4.85 12.53 6.71
N ALA A 195 -4.30 13.49 5.96
CA ALA A 195 -3.67 14.67 6.57
C ALA A 195 -4.66 15.49 7.43
N ALA A 196 -5.94 15.54 7.04
CA ALA A 196 -7.01 16.23 7.79
C ALA A 196 -7.24 15.62 9.18
N SER A 197 -7.03 14.31 9.34
CA SER A 197 -7.19 13.62 10.62
C SER A 197 -6.10 13.92 11.67
N LEU A 198 -5.13 14.80 11.38
CA LEU A 198 -4.06 15.14 12.32
C LEU A 198 -4.61 15.74 13.62
N GLY A 199 -5.62 16.60 13.54
CA GLY A 199 -6.25 17.17 14.74
C GLY A 199 -7.02 16.12 15.55
N CYS A 200 -7.59 15.09 14.90
CA CYS A 200 -8.22 13.97 15.60
C CYS A 200 -7.15 13.16 16.35
N ALA A 201 -6.02 12.88 15.70
CA ALA A 201 -4.89 12.17 16.33
C ALA A 201 -4.31 12.94 17.52
N GLN A 202 -4.23 14.27 17.44
CA GLN A 202 -3.86 15.13 18.58
C GLN A 202 -4.83 14.98 19.75
N ALA A 203 -6.12 15.17 19.48
CA ALA A 203 -7.17 15.10 20.51
C ALA A 203 -7.20 13.73 21.21
N LEU A 204 -7.06 12.64 20.45
CA LEU A 204 -7.00 11.28 20.97
C LEU A 204 -5.84 11.10 21.95
N LEU A 205 -4.64 11.57 21.60
CA LEU A 205 -3.46 11.43 22.48
C LEU A 205 -3.54 12.32 23.73
N GLU A 206 -4.14 13.51 23.60
CA GLU A 206 -4.39 14.37 24.76
C GLU A 206 -5.36 13.72 25.76
N HIS A 207 -6.30 12.91 25.28
CA HIS A 207 -7.26 12.16 26.11
C HIS A 207 -6.79 10.75 26.47
N GLY A 208 -5.50 10.43 26.29
CA GLY A 208 -4.89 9.20 26.79
C GLY A 208 -4.91 8.00 25.84
N ALA A 209 -5.20 8.18 24.54
CA ALA A 209 -5.11 7.10 23.56
C ALA A 209 -3.71 6.45 23.53
N SER A 210 -3.66 5.13 23.41
CA SER A 210 -2.38 4.41 23.41
C SER A 210 -1.80 4.28 22.00
N VAL A 211 -0.60 4.86 21.81
CA VAL A 211 0.19 4.74 20.56
C VAL A 211 0.75 3.33 20.31
N HIS A 212 0.63 2.43 21.28
CA HIS A 212 1.22 1.08 21.24
C HIS A 212 0.22 0.00 20.88
N ARG A 213 -1.08 0.31 20.85
CA ARG A 213 -2.11 -0.67 20.51
C ARG A 213 -1.87 -1.18 19.10
N ALA A 214 -1.89 -2.50 18.96
CA ALA A 214 -1.81 -3.15 17.67
C ALA A 214 -3.22 -3.41 17.16
N SER A 215 -3.44 -3.25 15.85
CA SER A 215 -4.67 -3.65 15.19
C SER A 215 -4.94 -5.15 15.35
N GLY A 216 -6.21 -5.54 15.39
CA GLY A 216 -6.62 -6.94 15.41
C GLY A 216 -6.11 -7.69 14.18
N ALA A 217 -6.38 -7.15 12.98
CA ALA A 217 -5.83 -7.66 11.74
C ALA A 217 -4.38 -7.18 11.52
N GLY A 218 -3.43 -8.09 11.31
CA GLY A 218 -2.06 -7.77 10.92
C GLY A 218 -1.18 -7.13 12.00
N ARG A 219 -1.69 -6.85 13.21
CA ARG A 219 -0.94 -6.26 14.34
C ARG A 219 -0.17 -4.98 13.99
N ASP A 220 -0.69 -4.18 13.08
CA ASP A 220 -0.12 -2.88 12.74
C ASP A 220 -0.31 -1.92 13.92
N THR A 221 0.68 -1.07 14.18
CA THR A 221 0.52 0.04 15.15
C THR A 221 0.06 1.32 14.43
N PRO A 222 -0.41 2.38 15.12
CA PRO A 222 -0.77 3.64 14.48
C PRO A 222 0.39 4.23 13.65
N LEU A 223 1.63 3.99 14.09
CA LEU A 223 2.83 4.39 13.37
C LEU A 223 3.03 3.61 12.05
N HIS A 224 2.68 2.32 12.00
CA HIS A 224 2.68 1.55 10.73
C HIS A 224 1.68 2.12 9.74
N VAL A 225 0.45 2.43 10.20
CA VAL A 225 -0.58 3.01 9.33
C VAL A 225 -0.13 4.38 8.79
N ALA A 226 0.41 5.24 9.65
CA ALA A 226 0.96 6.54 9.22
C ALA A 226 2.11 6.36 8.21
N ALA A 227 2.98 5.38 8.44
CA ALA A 227 4.09 5.06 7.55
C ALA A 227 3.63 4.59 6.16
N GLN A 228 2.69 3.63 6.10
CA GLN A 228 2.10 3.13 4.84
C GLN A 228 1.42 4.24 4.02
N ARG A 229 0.89 5.26 4.67
CA ARG A 229 0.20 6.40 4.03
C ARG A 229 1.11 7.61 3.77
N GLY A 230 2.36 7.58 4.21
CA GLY A 230 3.29 8.71 4.07
C GLY A 230 2.86 9.95 4.87
N LEU A 231 2.27 9.76 6.05
CA LEU A 231 1.82 10.86 6.91
C LEU A 231 2.95 11.29 7.87
N ASP A 232 3.82 12.19 7.40
CA ASP A 232 5.02 12.61 8.15
C ASP A 232 4.69 13.37 9.45
N GLU A 233 3.63 14.19 9.45
CA GLU A 233 3.20 14.91 10.65
C GLU A 233 2.58 13.99 11.72
N HIS A 234 1.75 13.02 11.32
CA HIS A 234 1.26 11.98 12.24
C HIS A 234 2.40 11.17 12.83
N ALA A 235 3.37 10.75 12.01
CA ALA A 235 4.54 10.02 12.47
C ALA A 235 5.39 10.86 13.47
N ARG A 236 5.59 12.16 13.20
CA ARG A 236 6.27 13.08 14.15
C ARG A 236 5.57 13.11 15.50
N LEU A 237 4.24 13.21 15.49
CA LEU A 237 3.41 13.30 16.67
C LEU A 237 3.43 11.98 17.46
N TYR A 238 3.21 10.83 16.81
CA TYR A 238 3.28 9.52 17.47
C TYR A 238 4.65 9.26 18.10
N LEU A 239 5.74 9.61 17.40
CA LEU A 239 7.09 9.46 17.94
C LEU A 239 7.39 10.41 19.10
N ARG A 240 6.77 11.60 19.15
CA ARG A 240 6.86 12.50 20.32
C ARG A 240 6.13 11.94 21.53
N CYS A 241 5.01 11.24 21.29
CA CYS A 241 4.22 10.56 22.31
C CYS A 241 4.75 9.16 22.68
N GLY A 242 6.01 8.84 22.32
CA GLY A 242 6.68 7.62 22.76
C GLY A 242 6.47 6.38 21.89
N ALA A 243 5.89 6.49 20.69
CA ALA A 243 5.72 5.35 19.79
C ALA A 243 7.06 4.66 19.48
N ARG A 244 7.07 3.32 19.51
CA ARG A 244 8.26 2.51 19.24
C ARG A 244 8.58 2.54 17.75
N VAL A 245 9.74 3.10 17.40
CA VAL A 245 10.21 3.27 16.02
C VAL A 245 10.35 1.93 15.30
N ASP A 246 10.88 0.91 16.00
CA ASP A 246 11.10 -0.45 15.47
C ASP A 246 10.05 -1.46 15.96
N ALA A 247 8.82 -1.01 16.22
CA ALA A 247 7.72 -1.94 16.46
C ALA A 247 7.59 -2.90 15.27
N ARG A 248 7.29 -4.18 15.52
CA ARG A 248 7.05 -5.16 14.46
C ARG A 248 5.57 -5.49 14.39
N ASN A 249 5.00 -5.44 13.20
CA ASN A 249 3.64 -5.92 12.95
C ASN A 249 3.61 -7.45 12.80
N GLY A 250 2.45 -7.99 12.48
CA GLY A 250 2.21 -9.43 12.31
C GLY A 250 2.86 -10.03 11.06
N ARG A 251 3.50 -9.22 10.21
CA ARG A 251 4.35 -9.65 9.09
C ARG A 251 5.84 -9.48 9.41
N GLY A 252 6.18 -9.13 10.64
CA GLY A 252 7.54 -8.78 11.06
C GLY A 252 8.06 -7.46 10.49
N GLU A 253 7.24 -6.68 9.79
CA GLU A 253 7.63 -5.40 9.21
C GLU A 253 7.76 -4.33 10.30
N THR A 254 8.75 -3.44 10.14
CA THR A 254 8.82 -2.20 10.91
C THR A 254 8.07 -1.07 10.20
N PRO A 255 7.73 0.04 10.88
CA PRO A 255 7.15 1.22 10.23
C PRO A 255 8.01 1.72 9.07
N LEU A 256 9.34 1.64 9.17
CA LEU A 256 10.23 1.99 8.07
C LEU A 256 10.03 1.06 6.86
N SER A 257 9.98 -0.26 7.08
CA SER A 257 9.71 -1.25 6.03
C SER A 257 8.32 -1.05 5.40
N ALA A 258 7.31 -0.75 6.21
CA ALA A 258 5.95 -0.48 5.76
C ALA A 258 5.84 0.80 4.91
N ALA A 259 6.60 1.86 5.25
CA ALA A 259 6.71 3.07 4.43
C ALA A 259 7.35 2.79 3.06
N CYS A 260 8.32 1.87 3.02
CA CYS A 260 8.99 1.46 1.79
C CYS A 260 8.14 0.53 0.90
N GLY A 261 6.98 0.05 1.38
CA GLY A 261 6.00 -0.75 0.62
C GLY A 261 5.38 0.01 -0.57
N PRO A 262 4.50 -0.62 -1.36
CA PRO A 262 4.02 -0.08 -2.64
C PRO A 262 3.31 1.28 -2.46
N ALA A 263 3.90 2.36 -3.01
CA ALA A 263 3.19 3.65 -3.07
C ALA A 263 2.20 3.67 -4.21
N ARG A 264 1.09 4.36 -3.96
CA ARG A 264 -0.07 4.36 -4.86
C ARG A 264 -0.02 5.55 -5.83
N ARG A 265 0.73 6.62 -5.52
CA ARG A 265 0.82 7.86 -6.34
C ARG A 265 2.20 8.52 -6.36
N PRO A 266 2.55 9.28 -7.43
CA PRO A 266 3.81 10.04 -7.52
C PRO A 266 3.99 11.04 -6.36
N ASP A 267 2.95 11.77 -5.96
CA ASP A 267 2.99 12.78 -4.88
C ASP A 267 3.26 12.19 -3.49
N GLU A 268 3.04 10.88 -3.32
CA GLU A 268 3.31 10.14 -2.09
C GLU A 268 4.81 9.84 -1.93
N HIS A 269 5.62 9.90 -3.00
CA HIS A 269 7.06 9.62 -2.95
C HIS A 269 7.82 10.64 -2.11
N ALA A 270 7.56 11.93 -2.30
CA ALA A 270 8.21 12.99 -1.53
C ALA A 270 7.86 12.91 -0.04
N ARG A 271 6.59 12.60 0.26
CA ARG A 271 6.10 12.40 1.63
C ARG A 271 6.71 11.17 2.29
N CYS A 272 6.71 10.04 1.59
CA CYS A 272 7.35 8.80 2.00
C CYS A 272 8.84 9.01 2.28
N LEU A 273 9.57 9.73 1.42
CA LEU A 273 10.98 10.05 1.64
C LEU A 273 11.20 10.89 2.92
N ARG A 274 10.37 11.91 3.16
CA ARG A 274 10.44 12.71 4.40
C ARG A 274 10.14 11.86 5.64
N LEU A 275 9.17 10.97 5.55
CA LEU A 275 8.80 10.06 6.63
C LEU A 275 9.92 9.05 6.93
N CYS A 276 10.50 8.42 5.90
CA CYS A 276 11.64 7.51 6.08
C CYS A 276 12.86 8.25 6.66
N ALA A 277 13.14 9.47 6.20
CA ALA A 277 14.19 10.31 6.76
C ALA A 277 13.95 10.63 8.25
N LEU A 278 12.69 10.87 8.63
CA LEU A 278 12.30 11.09 10.02
C LEU A 278 12.55 9.84 10.87
N LEU A 279 12.08 8.67 10.42
CA LEU A 279 12.22 7.41 11.14
C LEU A 279 13.70 7.06 11.35
N LEU A 280 14.52 7.16 10.32
CA LEU A 280 15.96 6.89 10.41
C LEU A 280 16.68 7.87 11.37
N ARG A 281 16.31 9.16 11.35
CA ARG A 281 16.84 10.15 12.32
C ARG A 281 16.44 9.84 13.76
N ARG A 282 15.34 9.11 13.97
CA ARG A 282 14.86 8.66 15.28
C ARG A 282 15.39 7.28 15.66
N GLY A 283 16.34 6.73 14.89
CA GLY A 283 17.02 5.48 15.21
C GLY A 283 16.38 4.23 14.62
N ALA A 284 15.50 4.35 13.62
CA ALA A 284 14.93 3.19 12.95
C ALA A 284 16.03 2.30 12.35
N ALA A 285 15.91 1.00 12.52
CA ALA A 285 16.83 0.03 11.93
C ALA A 285 16.61 -0.05 10.40
N ALA A 286 17.59 0.46 9.63
CA ALA A 286 17.55 0.46 8.17
C ALA A 286 17.58 -0.96 7.55
N ASP A 287 18.08 -1.94 8.32
CA ASP A 287 18.20 -3.36 7.93
C ASP A 287 17.16 -4.28 8.56
N ALA A 288 16.08 -3.72 9.11
CA ALA A 288 15.04 -4.52 9.72
C ALA A 288 14.40 -5.48 8.71
N ARG A 289 14.59 -6.78 8.90
CA ARG A 289 13.98 -7.82 8.07
C ARG A 289 12.56 -8.14 8.55
N ASP A 290 11.67 -8.31 7.58
CA ASP A 290 10.33 -8.85 7.76
C ASP A 290 10.33 -10.40 7.70
N GLU A 291 9.14 -11.02 7.72
CA GLU A 291 8.97 -12.47 7.63
C GLU A 291 9.53 -13.09 6.34
N ASP A 292 9.54 -12.35 5.24
CA ASP A 292 10.11 -12.78 3.95
C ASP A 292 11.63 -12.55 3.88
N GLU A 293 12.28 -12.22 5.01
CA GLU A 293 13.64 -11.71 5.11
C GLU A 293 13.92 -10.45 4.27
N SER A 294 12.86 -9.76 3.83
CA SER A 294 12.94 -8.59 2.98
C SER A 294 13.25 -7.36 3.83
N SER A 295 14.29 -6.62 3.42
CA SER A 295 14.68 -5.36 4.07
C SER A 295 13.95 -4.16 3.45
N PRO A 296 13.90 -3.00 4.13
CA PRO A 296 13.34 -1.78 3.55
C PRO A 296 14.00 -1.41 2.21
N LEU A 297 15.28 -1.78 2.04
CA LEU A 297 16.02 -1.59 0.80
C LEU A 297 15.47 -2.46 -0.33
N HIS A 298 15.10 -3.72 -0.09
CA HIS A 298 14.46 -4.58 -1.09
C HIS A 298 13.16 -3.95 -1.61
N LYS A 299 12.32 -3.44 -0.70
CA LYS A 299 11.05 -2.77 -1.05
C LYS A 299 11.28 -1.46 -1.80
N ALA A 300 12.25 -0.64 -1.37
CA ALA A 300 12.63 0.59 -2.06
C ALA A 300 13.16 0.33 -3.48
N CYS A 301 13.95 -0.72 -3.66
CA CYS A 301 14.46 -1.15 -4.96
C CYS A 301 13.36 -1.68 -5.88
N GLY A 302 12.40 -2.43 -5.33
CA GLY A 302 11.21 -2.91 -6.06
C GLY A 302 10.32 -1.78 -6.59
N ARG A 303 10.40 -0.58 -6.01
CA ARG A 303 9.67 0.63 -6.46
C ARG A 303 10.45 1.53 -7.41
N ALA A 304 11.70 1.17 -7.74
CA ALA A 304 12.62 2.04 -8.49
C ALA A 304 12.72 3.46 -7.91
N CYS A 305 12.80 3.59 -6.58
CA CYS A 305 12.92 4.89 -5.90
C CYS A 305 14.39 5.18 -5.53
N PRO A 306 15.19 5.83 -6.40
CA PRO A 306 16.62 5.98 -6.19
C PRO A 306 16.97 6.80 -4.94
N GLU A 307 16.19 7.84 -4.66
CA GLU A 307 16.43 8.71 -3.50
C GLU A 307 16.17 7.98 -2.17
N LEU A 308 15.15 7.12 -2.12
CA LEU A 308 14.87 6.30 -0.95
C LEU A 308 15.95 5.23 -0.75
N ALA A 309 16.38 4.56 -1.83
CA ALA A 309 17.48 3.59 -1.77
C ALA A 309 18.78 4.25 -1.29
N ARG A 310 19.15 5.42 -1.84
CA ARG A 310 20.32 6.19 -1.39
C ARG A 310 20.24 6.58 0.08
N LEU A 311 19.06 6.99 0.54
CA LEU A 311 18.83 7.36 1.94
C LEU A 311 19.01 6.15 2.88
N LEU A 312 18.45 4.99 2.55
CA LEU A 312 18.63 3.76 3.33
C LEU A 312 20.10 3.31 3.37
N LEU A 313 20.78 3.32 2.22
CA LEU A 313 22.19 2.94 2.10
C LEU A 313 23.12 3.86 2.91
N ARG A 314 22.84 5.17 2.97
CA ARG A 314 23.57 6.13 3.81
C ARG A 314 23.39 5.87 5.31
N HIS A 315 22.26 5.30 5.70
CA HIS A 315 21.96 4.91 7.07
C HIS A 315 22.37 3.46 7.40
N GLY A 316 23.21 2.85 6.56
CA GLY A 316 23.86 1.57 6.85
C GLY A 316 23.17 0.34 6.28
N ALA A 317 22.13 0.50 5.44
CA ALA A 317 21.45 -0.66 4.88
C ALA A 317 22.39 -1.58 4.07
N ASP A 318 22.29 -2.89 4.27
CA ASP A 318 23.11 -3.88 3.60
C ASP A 318 22.64 -4.13 2.16
N ALA A 319 23.42 -3.64 1.21
CA ALA A 319 23.17 -3.79 -0.22
C ALA A 319 23.28 -5.24 -0.71
N GLY A 320 23.88 -6.14 0.08
CA GLY A 320 24.09 -7.56 -0.25
C GLY A 320 23.15 -8.53 0.46
N ALA A 321 22.19 -8.05 1.24
CA ALA A 321 21.22 -8.92 1.90
C ALA A 321 20.40 -9.71 0.85
N LEU A 322 19.98 -10.92 1.22
CA LEU A 322 19.09 -11.75 0.40
C LEU A 322 17.76 -11.90 1.12
N ASP A 323 16.67 -11.81 0.38
CA ASP A 323 15.34 -12.20 0.87
C ASP A 323 15.17 -13.73 0.84
N TYR A 324 14.04 -14.23 1.34
CA TYR A 324 13.71 -15.66 1.36
C TYR A 324 13.71 -16.29 -0.06
N GLY A 325 13.42 -15.49 -1.09
CA GLY A 325 13.49 -15.91 -2.49
C GLY A 325 14.91 -15.94 -3.07
N GLY A 326 15.93 -15.61 -2.28
CA GLY A 326 17.32 -15.48 -2.72
C GLY A 326 17.55 -14.27 -3.64
N ALA A 327 16.61 -13.33 -3.70
CA ALA A 327 16.76 -12.12 -4.48
C ALA A 327 17.48 -11.06 -3.63
N SER A 328 18.49 -10.43 -4.22
CA SER A 328 19.14 -9.25 -3.64
C SER A 328 18.37 -7.97 -3.97
N PRO A 329 18.62 -6.85 -3.27
CA PRO A 329 18.05 -5.55 -3.64
C PRO A 329 18.38 -5.16 -5.08
N LEU A 330 19.57 -5.55 -5.57
CA LEU A 330 19.96 -5.36 -6.96
C LEU A 330 19.09 -6.19 -7.91
N ALA A 331 18.85 -7.47 -7.62
CA ALA A 331 17.96 -8.30 -8.44
C ALA A 331 16.55 -7.70 -8.52
N ARG A 332 16.03 -7.16 -7.41
CA ARG A 332 14.72 -6.51 -7.38
C ARG A 332 14.69 -5.20 -8.16
N ALA A 333 15.75 -4.38 -8.07
CA ALA A 333 15.91 -3.17 -8.88
C ALA A 333 15.95 -3.47 -10.39
N LEU A 334 16.60 -4.58 -10.80
CA LEU A 334 16.67 -5.00 -12.20
C LEU A 334 15.33 -5.51 -12.74
N GLN A 335 14.55 -6.23 -11.92
CA GLN A 335 13.18 -6.63 -12.28
C GLN A 335 12.30 -5.40 -12.51
N THR A 336 12.35 -4.42 -11.61
CA THR A 336 11.56 -3.18 -11.77
C THR A 336 12.04 -2.34 -12.96
N ALA A 337 13.33 -2.31 -13.25
CA ALA A 337 13.90 -1.58 -14.40
C ALA A 337 13.28 -2.02 -15.74
N ALA A 338 12.91 -3.30 -15.86
CA ALA A 338 12.24 -3.82 -17.05
C ALA A 338 10.78 -3.37 -17.19
N CYS A 339 10.08 -3.22 -16.05
CA CYS A 339 8.67 -2.87 -16.04
C CYS A 339 8.42 -1.35 -16.05
N ALA A 340 9.36 -0.55 -15.55
CA ALA A 340 9.21 0.90 -15.38
C ALA A 340 10.51 1.67 -15.71
N PRO A 341 10.84 1.88 -17.00
CA PRO A 341 12.07 2.54 -17.42
C PRO A 341 12.11 4.05 -17.09
N GLU A 342 10.96 4.70 -16.93
CA GLU A 342 10.85 6.15 -16.64
C GLU A 342 11.36 6.54 -15.24
N ALA A 343 11.48 5.59 -14.32
CA ALA A 343 11.88 5.82 -12.93
C ALA A 343 13.40 6.00 -12.72
N ALA A 344 14.18 6.17 -13.79
CA ALA A 344 15.64 6.24 -13.78
C ALA A 344 16.31 5.12 -12.96
N PRO A 345 16.00 3.83 -13.24
CA PRO A 345 16.47 2.68 -12.46
C PRO A 345 18.01 2.58 -12.37
N GLN A 346 18.74 3.16 -13.32
CA GLN A 346 20.20 3.25 -13.33
C GLN A 346 20.74 3.91 -12.06
N ARG A 347 20.05 4.92 -11.50
CA ARG A 347 20.50 5.61 -10.28
C ARG A 347 20.42 4.70 -9.05
N THR A 348 19.42 3.82 -8.99
CA THR A 348 19.26 2.83 -7.93
C THR A 348 20.34 1.76 -8.03
N VAL A 349 20.56 1.22 -9.24
CA VAL A 349 21.61 0.22 -9.51
C VAL A 349 23.01 0.78 -9.20
N GLN A 350 23.29 2.00 -9.66
CA GLN A 350 24.53 2.73 -9.36
C GLN A 350 24.75 2.87 -7.85
N ALA A 351 23.72 3.29 -7.10
CA ALA A 351 23.81 3.43 -5.65
C ALA A 351 24.12 2.09 -4.98
N LEU A 352 23.42 1.02 -5.34
CA LEU A 352 23.65 -0.32 -4.77
C LEU A 352 25.08 -0.81 -5.02
N LEU A 353 25.59 -0.67 -6.25
CA LEU A 353 26.95 -1.10 -6.60
C LEU A 353 28.02 -0.24 -5.89
N ASN A 354 27.77 1.05 -5.65
CA ASN A 354 28.68 1.91 -4.91
C ASN A 354 28.72 1.65 -3.41
N HIS A 355 27.65 1.07 -2.85
CA HIS A 355 27.60 0.60 -1.46
C HIS A 355 28.01 -0.88 -1.31
N GLY A 356 28.51 -1.50 -2.38
CA GLY A 356 29.11 -2.84 -2.34
C GLY A 356 28.13 -3.99 -2.51
N SER A 357 27.00 -3.78 -3.19
CA SER A 357 26.16 -4.88 -3.67
C SER A 357 26.99 -5.87 -4.50
N PRO A 358 26.81 -7.19 -4.31
CA PRO A 358 27.40 -8.17 -5.20
C PRO A 358 26.87 -7.95 -6.62
N THR A 359 27.76 -8.10 -7.61
CA THR A 359 27.38 -8.07 -9.02
C THR A 359 26.64 -9.35 -9.39
N VAL A 360 25.83 -9.29 -10.46
CA VAL A 360 25.16 -10.48 -11.00
C VAL A 360 26.21 -11.52 -11.42
N TRP A 361 25.90 -12.80 -11.30
CA TRP A 361 26.79 -13.86 -11.80
C TRP A 361 27.02 -13.69 -13.32
N PRO A 362 28.28 -13.80 -13.81
CA PRO A 362 28.59 -13.60 -15.24
C PRO A 362 27.71 -14.42 -16.19
N ASP A 363 27.41 -15.67 -15.85
CA ASP A 363 26.59 -16.57 -16.67
C ASP A 363 25.10 -16.21 -16.67
N ALA A 364 24.64 -15.44 -15.67
CA ALA A 364 23.28 -14.91 -15.60
C ALA A 364 23.14 -13.53 -16.28
N PHE A 365 24.24 -12.90 -16.66
CA PHE A 365 24.24 -11.60 -17.35
C PHE A 365 23.41 -11.59 -18.65
N PRO A 366 23.40 -12.63 -19.50
CA PRO A 366 22.57 -12.65 -20.71
C PRO A 366 21.07 -12.55 -20.40
N LYS A 367 20.61 -13.10 -19.28
CA LYS A 367 19.22 -12.98 -18.83
C LYS A 367 18.90 -11.54 -18.42
N VAL A 368 19.81 -10.90 -17.68
CA VAL A 368 19.68 -9.50 -17.28
C VAL A 368 19.72 -8.57 -18.49
N LEU A 369 20.57 -8.86 -19.49
CA LEU A 369 20.65 -8.10 -20.74
C LEU A 369 19.31 -8.12 -21.48
N LYS A 370 18.65 -9.28 -21.56
CA LYS A 370 17.31 -9.41 -22.16
C LYS A 370 16.26 -8.62 -21.38
N ILE A 371 16.28 -8.70 -20.05
CA ILE A 371 15.30 -8.04 -19.17
C ILE A 371 15.47 -6.51 -19.18
N CYS A 372 16.72 -6.02 -19.13
CA CYS A 372 17.04 -4.60 -19.06
C CYS A 372 17.37 -3.97 -20.42
N ALA A 373 17.09 -4.65 -21.54
CA ALA A 373 17.29 -4.12 -22.89
C ALA A 373 16.72 -2.70 -23.09
N PRO A 374 15.49 -2.36 -22.64
CA PRO A 374 14.95 -1.00 -22.80
C PRO A 374 15.66 0.08 -21.96
N ALA A 375 16.61 -0.30 -21.09
CA ALA A 375 17.33 0.61 -20.19
C ALA A 375 18.86 0.45 -20.35
N PRO A 376 19.45 0.98 -21.45
CA PRO A 376 20.88 0.80 -21.75
C PRO A 376 21.82 1.34 -20.67
N MET A 377 21.43 2.41 -19.98
CA MET A 377 22.21 2.99 -18.89
C MET A 377 22.37 2.02 -17.70
N VAL A 378 21.38 1.14 -17.46
CA VAL A 378 21.47 0.09 -16.44
C VAL A 378 22.51 -0.94 -16.85
N ILE A 379 22.46 -1.37 -18.12
CA ILE A 379 23.43 -2.32 -18.70
C ILE A 379 24.84 -1.73 -18.63
N GLU A 380 25.00 -0.44 -18.97
CA GLU A 380 26.27 0.28 -18.88
C GLU A 380 26.83 0.24 -17.45
N THR A 381 26.01 0.63 -16.47
CA THR A 381 26.39 0.68 -15.05
C THR A 381 26.81 -0.70 -14.54
N LEU A 382 26.05 -1.74 -14.89
CA LEU A 382 26.36 -3.13 -14.55
C LEU A 382 27.65 -3.61 -15.21
N PHE A 383 27.77 -3.45 -16.54
CA PHE A 383 28.92 -3.89 -17.32
C PHE A 383 30.20 -3.22 -16.85
N ASN A 384 30.10 -1.94 -16.49
CA ASN A 384 31.19 -1.20 -15.90
C ASN A 384 31.59 -1.75 -14.52
N ALA A 385 30.72 -2.39 -13.75
CA ALA A 385 31.13 -2.98 -12.47
C ALA A 385 32.03 -4.23 -12.63
N TYR A 386 32.04 -4.90 -13.79
CA TYR A 386 32.85 -6.11 -14.00
C TYR A 386 34.30 -5.77 -14.38
N PRO A 387 35.29 -6.44 -13.77
CA PRO A 387 36.68 -6.33 -14.19
C PRO A 387 36.89 -6.94 -15.57
N GLN A 388 36.31 -8.11 -15.83
CA GLN A 388 36.33 -8.81 -17.12
C GLN A 388 35.00 -9.54 -17.33
N LEU A 389 34.26 -9.19 -18.39
CA LEU A 389 33.08 -9.91 -18.85
C LEU A 389 33.22 -10.12 -20.36
N ARG A 390 33.19 -11.38 -20.82
CA ARG A 390 33.33 -11.69 -22.25
C ARG A 390 31.99 -11.47 -22.95
N VAL A 391 31.92 -10.44 -23.78
CA VAL A 391 30.75 -10.19 -24.63
C VAL A 391 30.72 -11.24 -25.76
N SER A 392 29.60 -11.92 -25.92
CA SER A 392 29.39 -12.88 -27.02
C SER A 392 28.52 -12.25 -28.11
N GLU A 393 28.87 -12.51 -29.37
CA GLU A 393 28.06 -12.13 -30.54
C GLU A 393 26.65 -12.75 -30.50
N SER A 394 26.48 -13.89 -29.82
CA SER A 394 25.17 -14.52 -29.60
C SER A 394 24.19 -13.64 -28.83
N TRP A 395 24.67 -12.65 -28.06
CA TRP A 395 23.82 -11.76 -27.28
C TRP A 395 23.04 -10.77 -28.14
N ARG A 396 23.47 -10.51 -29.39
CA ARG A 396 22.70 -9.68 -30.34
C ARG A 396 21.32 -10.25 -30.61
N GLN A 397 21.21 -11.58 -30.70
CA GLN A 397 19.95 -12.27 -30.98
C GLN A 397 18.95 -12.20 -29.81
N MET A 398 19.40 -11.77 -28.63
CA MET A 398 18.58 -11.70 -27.42
C MET A 398 17.95 -10.32 -27.19
N ILE A 399 18.37 -9.31 -27.96
CA ILE A 399 17.89 -7.94 -27.87
C ILE A 399 16.85 -7.72 -28.97
N PRO A 400 15.64 -7.22 -28.65
CA PRO A 400 14.66 -6.86 -29.67
C PRO A 400 15.23 -5.83 -30.65
N GLU A 401 15.03 -6.04 -31.96
CA GLU A 401 15.60 -5.18 -33.00
C GLU A 401 15.15 -3.71 -32.84
N GLU A 402 13.91 -3.49 -32.42
CA GLU A 402 13.33 -2.17 -32.13
C GLU A 402 14.15 -1.40 -31.08
N VAL A 403 14.56 -2.08 -30.01
CA VAL A 403 15.35 -1.50 -28.92
C VAL A 403 16.80 -1.25 -29.38
N SER A 404 17.34 -2.17 -30.18
CA SER A 404 18.67 -2.00 -30.76
C SER A 404 18.74 -0.81 -31.72
N GLN A 405 17.68 -0.52 -32.46
CA GLN A 405 17.59 0.65 -33.33
C GLN A 405 17.44 1.94 -32.51
N MET A 406 16.60 1.92 -31.47
CA MET A 406 16.39 3.09 -30.59
C MET A 406 17.67 3.51 -29.84
N HIS A 407 18.52 2.56 -29.48
CA HIS A 407 19.78 2.79 -28.75
C HIS A 407 21.01 2.32 -29.53
N GLN A 408 21.02 2.58 -30.85
CA GLN A 408 22.05 2.07 -31.77
C GLN A 408 23.49 2.44 -31.35
N ALA A 409 23.73 3.69 -30.94
CA ALA A 409 25.05 4.15 -30.54
C ALA A 409 25.62 3.36 -29.34
N PHE A 410 24.77 3.08 -28.34
CA PHE A 410 25.17 2.31 -27.17
C PHE A 410 25.50 0.86 -27.54
N TYR A 411 24.60 0.17 -28.26
CA TYR A 411 24.80 -1.24 -28.60
C TYR A 411 25.97 -1.45 -29.57
N GLN A 412 26.22 -0.52 -30.50
CA GLN A 412 27.42 -0.57 -31.34
C GLN A 412 28.70 -0.50 -30.51
N SER A 413 28.77 0.41 -29.51
CA SER A 413 29.91 0.48 -28.60
C SER A 413 30.04 -0.76 -27.72
N PHE A 414 28.92 -1.30 -27.24
CA PHE A 414 28.88 -2.49 -26.39
C PHE A 414 29.42 -3.73 -27.12
N PHE A 415 29.01 -3.97 -28.37
CA PHE A 415 29.47 -5.12 -29.14
C PHE A 415 30.87 -4.94 -29.71
N ALA A 416 31.37 -3.71 -29.91
CA ALA A 416 32.76 -3.46 -30.27
C ALA A 416 33.76 -3.99 -29.21
N LEU A 417 33.30 -4.11 -27.95
CA LEU A 417 34.08 -4.68 -26.86
C LEU A 417 34.18 -6.22 -26.88
N ALA A 418 33.45 -6.91 -27.77
CA ALA A 418 33.60 -8.36 -27.94
C ALA A 418 34.99 -8.76 -28.48
N HIS A 419 35.63 -7.85 -29.22
CA HIS A 419 36.91 -8.10 -29.91
C HIS A 419 38.08 -7.28 -29.36
N THR A 420 37.86 -6.45 -28.33
CA THR A 420 38.87 -5.54 -27.80
C THR A 420 39.06 -5.72 -26.29
N PRO A 421 40.31 -5.71 -25.78
CA PRO A 421 40.56 -5.71 -24.34
C PRO A 421 40.11 -4.37 -23.74
N ARG A 422 39.61 -4.40 -22.49
CA ARG A 422 39.22 -3.18 -21.78
C ARG A 422 40.42 -2.27 -21.53
N CYS A 423 40.19 -0.97 -21.62
CA CYS A 423 41.22 0.04 -21.41
C CYS A 423 41.84 -0.03 -20.01
N LEU A 424 43.09 0.42 -19.86
CA LEU A 424 43.79 0.47 -18.57
C LEU A 424 43.01 1.29 -17.54
N GLN A 425 42.36 2.38 -17.97
CA GLN A 425 41.51 3.22 -17.13
C GLN A 425 40.36 2.43 -16.47
N HIS A 426 39.73 1.52 -17.22
CA HIS A 426 38.69 0.63 -16.69
C HIS A 426 39.24 -0.33 -15.64
N LEU A 427 40.40 -0.94 -15.90
CA LEU A 427 41.06 -1.83 -14.95
C LEU A 427 41.46 -1.09 -13.66
N CYS A 428 41.97 0.13 -13.78
CA CYS A 428 42.27 1.00 -12.63
C CYS A 428 41.01 1.29 -11.80
N ARG A 429 39.89 1.60 -12.46
CA ARG A 429 38.60 1.80 -11.77
C ARG A 429 38.17 0.55 -11.00
N CYS A 430 38.22 -0.62 -11.61
CA CYS A 430 37.87 -1.87 -10.94
C CYS A 430 38.81 -2.16 -9.75
N ALA A 431 40.11 -1.89 -9.88
CA ALA A 431 41.08 -2.06 -8.81
C ALA A 431 40.78 -1.12 -7.61
N ILE A 432 40.55 0.17 -7.88
CA ILE A 432 40.21 1.17 -6.85
C ILE A 432 38.91 0.78 -6.14
N ARG A 433 37.89 0.37 -6.89
CA ARG A 433 36.61 -0.08 -6.32
C ARG A 433 36.76 -1.34 -5.48
N LYS A 434 37.61 -2.27 -5.89
CA LYS A 434 37.93 -3.48 -5.12
C LYS A 434 38.62 -3.13 -3.79
N LEU A 435 39.48 -2.11 -3.78
CA LEU A 435 40.13 -1.62 -2.55
C LEU A 435 39.16 -0.93 -1.59
N PHE A 436 38.23 -0.12 -2.12
CA PHE A 436 37.28 0.63 -1.29
C PHE A 436 36.06 -0.19 -0.85
N GLY A 437 35.69 -1.24 -1.58
CA GLY A 437 34.60 -2.15 -1.24
C GLY A 437 33.27 -1.41 -1.00
N LYS A 438 32.63 -1.66 0.14
CA LYS A 438 31.36 -1.02 0.53
C LYS A 438 31.46 0.51 0.73
N LYS A 439 32.67 1.05 0.84
CA LYS A 439 32.93 2.47 1.15
C LYS A 439 33.20 3.32 -0.09
N CYS A 440 33.03 2.80 -1.31
CA CYS A 440 33.27 3.55 -2.55
C CYS A 440 32.52 4.89 -2.55
N PHE A 441 31.24 4.89 -2.14
CA PHE A 441 30.42 6.10 -2.08
C PHE A 441 31.00 7.20 -1.17
N HIS A 442 31.64 6.83 -0.05
CA HIS A 442 32.18 7.78 0.92
C HIS A 442 33.62 8.20 0.61
N LEU A 443 34.44 7.28 0.08
CA LEU A 443 35.87 7.50 -0.11
C LEU A 443 36.20 8.17 -1.44
N VAL A 444 35.46 7.90 -2.51
CA VAL A 444 35.75 8.47 -3.84
C VAL A 444 35.65 10.00 -3.86
N PRO A 445 34.64 10.66 -3.22
CA PRO A 445 34.57 12.11 -3.17
C PRO A 445 35.72 12.78 -2.38
N LEU A 446 36.41 12.03 -1.52
CA LEU A 446 37.54 12.54 -0.73
C LEU A 446 38.86 12.48 -1.50
N LEU A 447 38.90 11.82 -2.66
CA LEU A 447 40.09 11.77 -3.49
C LEU A 447 40.34 13.12 -4.18
N PRO A 448 41.60 13.57 -4.29
CA PRO A 448 41.99 14.79 -5.01
C PRO A 448 41.96 14.56 -6.53
N LEU A 449 40.80 14.16 -7.05
CA LEU A 449 40.55 13.89 -8.46
C LEU A 449 39.52 14.89 -9.02
N PRO A 450 39.61 15.25 -10.31
CA PRO A 450 38.55 15.98 -11.01
C PRO A 450 37.19 15.28 -10.88
N LYS A 451 36.11 16.07 -10.84
CA LYS A 451 34.73 15.54 -10.72
C LYS A 451 34.39 14.50 -11.78
N SER A 452 34.87 14.66 -13.01
CA SER A 452 34.67 13.69 -14.09
C SER A 452 35.25 12.31 -13.75
N LEU A 453 36.45 12.24 -13.18
CA LEU A 453 37.07 10.99 -12.75
C LEU A 453 36.39 10.40 -11.51
N GLN A 454 35.92 11.25 -10.58
CA GLN A 454 35.12 10.78 -9.44
C GLN A 454 33.82 10.13 -9.92
N ASN A 455 33.13 10.76 -10.87
CA ASN A 455 31.90 10.26 -11.45
C ASN A 455 32.11 8.94 -12.22
N TYR A 456 33.21 8.85 -12.97
CA TYR A 456 33.66 7.62 -13.62
C TYR A 456 33.86 6.49 -12.60
N LEU A 457 34.55 6.74 -11.49
CA LEU A 457 34.74 5.76 -10.40
C LEU A 457 33.41 5.34 -9.73
N LEU A 458 32.43 6.25 -9.68
CA LEU A 458 31.09 6.03 -9.13
C LEU A 458 30.09 5.43 -10.13
N LEU A 459 30.54 4.94 -11.29
CA LEU A 459 29.70 4.30 -12.31
C LEU A 459 28.61 5.23 -12.87
N GLU A 460 28.89 6.51 -13.02
CA GLU A 460 27.96 7.38 -13.75
C GLU A 460 27.92 6.97 -15.23
N PRO A 461 26.72 6.72 -15.80
CA PRO A 461 26.60 6.31 -17.19
C PRO A 461 26.86 7.50 -18.14
N GLU A 462 27.73 7.28 -19.12
CA GLU A 462 28.12 8.24 -20.16
C GLU A 462 27.36 7.98 -21.48
N GLY A 463 26.63 6.86 -21.58
CA GLY A 463 25.86 6.45 -22.76
C GLY A 463 26.69 5.73 -23.82
N VAL A 464 27.99 5.58 -23.60
CA VAL A 464 28.96 4.91 -24.48
C VAL A 464 29.95 4.13 -23.63
N LEU A 465 30.36 2.94 -24.09
CA LEU A 465 31.37 2.14 -23.41
C LEU A 465 32.73 2.26 -24.12
N HIS A 466 33.78 2.49 -23.33
CA HIS A 466 35.18 2.66 -23.77
C HIS A 466 36.10 1.48 -23.46
#